data_AF-A0A515D9Y8-F1
#
_entry.id   AF-A0A515D9Y8-F1
#
_cell.length_a   1.000
_cell.length_b   1.000
_cell.length_c   1.000
_cell.angle_alpha   90.00
_cell.angle_beta   90.00
_cell.angle_gamma   90.00
#
_symmetry.space_group_name_H-M   'P 1'
#
loop_
_entity.id
_entity.type
_entity.pdbx_description
1 polymer ?
#
loop_
_entity_poly.entity_id
_entity_poly.type
_entity_poly.pdbx_seq_one_letter_code
_entity_poly.pdbx_strand_id
1 'polypeptide(L)' 'MATTKTTTLTFRIEPNIKEALCIAADRDHRSIANMVAVMIREHCARVGIPIEDKQAPVAAKPKSRK' A
#
# COMPACT_ATOMS: atom_id res chain seq x y z
N MET A 1 -8.06 -9.72 17.33
CA MET A 1 -7.69 -9.60 15.91
C MET A 1 -8.04 -8.20 15.46
N ALA A 2 -7.05 -7.35 15.17
CA ALA A 2 -7.26 -5.94 14.87
C ALA A 2 -8.01 -5.79 13.55
N THR A 3 -9.18 -5.14 13.58
CA THR A 3 -9.96 -4.82 12.39
C THR A 3 -9.19 -3.79 11.57
N THR A 4 -8.41 -4.25 10.60
CA THR A 4 -7.86 -3.45 9.50
C THR A 4 -9.01 -2.68 8.86
N LYS A 5 -9.14 -1.38 9.18
CA LYS A 5 -10.17 -0.51 8.58
C LYS A 5 -9.79 -0.28 7.12
N THR A 6 -10.34 -1.09 6.22
CA THR A 6 -10.19 -0.90 4.78
C THR A 6 -11.20 0.12 4.28
N THR A 7 -10.75 1.08 3.48
CA THR A 7 -11.62 2.06 2.81
C THR A 7 -11.64 1.76 1.31
N THR A 8 -12.83 1.78 0.71
CA THR A 8 -13.00 1.57 -0.74
C THR A 8 -12.50 2.78 -1.52
N LEU A 9 -11.72 2.55 -2.57
CA LEU A 9 -11.22 3.56 -3.49
C LEU A 9 -11.64 3.23 -4.93
N THR A 10 -12.38 4.13 -5.56
CA THR A 10 -12.90 3.94 -6.93
C THR A 10 -12.10 4.78 -7.92
N PHE A 11 -11.55 4.14 -8.94
CA PHE A 11 -10.82 4.82 -10.01
C PHE A 11 -11.54 4.71 -11.35
N ARG A 12 -11.43 5.76 -12.17
CA ARG A 12 -11.71 5.70 -13.60
C ARG A 12 -10.37 5.80 -14.33
N ILE A 13 -10.04 4.75 -15.08
CA ILE A 13 -8.80 4.64 -15.85
C ILE A 13 -9.12 4.10 -17.23
N GLU A 14 -8.21 4.33 -18.18
CA GLU A 14 -8.32 3.79 -19.53
C GLU A 14 -8.26 2.25 -19.50
N PRO A 15 -8.94 1.56 -20.43
CA PRO A 15 -9.04 0.10 -20.44
C PRO A 15 -7.67 -0.58 -20.63
N ASN A 16 -6.78 0.00 -21.43
CA ASN A 16 -5.40 -0.49 -21.63
C ASN A 16 -4.59 -0.52 -20.32
N ILE A 17 -4.73 0.50 -19.47
CA ILE A 17 -4.05 0.58 -18.17
C ILE A 17 -4.61 -0.47 -17.21
N LYS A 18 -5.93 -0.68 -17.22
CA LYS A 18 -6.55 -1.76 -16.43
C LYS A 18 -6.00 -3.13 -16.81
N GLU A 19 -5.85 -3.42 -18.10
CA GLU A 19 -5.30 -4.69 -18.58
C GLU A 19 -3.84 -4.88 -18.16
N ALA A 20 -3.01 -3.85 -18.34
CA ALA A 20 -1.62 -3.87 -17.91
C ALA A 20 -1.49 -4.11 -16.39
N LEU A 21 -2.34 -3.44 -15.59
CA LEU A 21 -2.39 -3.64 -14.14
C LEU A 21 -2.83 -5.06 -13.77
N CYS A 22 -3.79 -5.63 -14.49
CA CYS A 22 -4.25 -7.00 -14.26
C CYS A 22 -3.12 -8.01 -14.52
N ILE A 23 -2.39 -7.85 -15.62
CA ILE A 23 -1.24 -8.69 -15.97
C ILE A 23 -0.12 -8.55 -14.92
N ALA A 24 0.16 -7.33 -14.46
CA ALA A 24 1.17 -7.10 -13.42
C ALA A 24 0.78 -7.79 -12.10
N ALA A 25 -0.47 -7.65 -11.67
CA ALA A 25 -0.98 -8.29 -10.46
C ALA A 25 -0.93 -9.83 -10.56
N ASP A 26 -1.29 -10.39 -11.71
CA ASP A 26 -1.22 -11.83 -11.98
C ASP A 26 0.21 -12.38 -11.89
N ARG A 27 1.17 -11.67 -12.51
CA ARG A 27 2.61 -12.02 -12.46
C ARG A 27 3.18 -12.02 -11.05
N ASP A 28 2.75 -11.07 -10.21
CA ASP A 28 3.21 -10.97 -8.83
C ASP A 28 2.42 -11.86 -7.85
N HIS A 29 1.47 -12.64 -8.36
CA HIS A 29 0.55 -13.48 -7.58
C HIS A 29 -0.18 -12.70 -6.48
N ARG A 30 -0.57 -11.45 -6.77
CA ARG A 30 -1.23 -10.55 -5.84
C ARG A 30 -2.56 -10.09 -6.42
N SER A 31 -3.51 -9.76 -5.55
CA SER A 31 -4.75 -9.12 -5.99
C SER A 31 -4.45 -7.72 -6.56
N ILE A 32 -5.30 -7.27 -7.50
CA ILE A 32 -5.21 -5.91 -8.09
C ILE A 32 -5.16 -4.84 -6.99
N ALA A 33 -5.98 -4.98 -5.94
CA ALA A 33 -5.98 -4.05 -4.81
C ALA A 33 -4.61 -4.00 -4.10
N ASN A 34 -3.98 -5.15 -3.88
CA ASN A 34 -2.67 -5.21 -3.23
C ASN A 34 -1.57 -4.67 -4.14
N MET A 35 -1.65 -4.94 -5.45
CA MET A 35 -0.73 -4.36 -6.44
C MET A 35 -0.80 -2.83 -6.44
N VAL A 36 -2.00 -2.27 -6.45
CA VAL A 36 -2.22 -0.82 -6.35
C VAL A 36 -1.66 -0.27 -5.03
N ALA A 37 -1.86 -0.96 -3.91
CA ALA A 37 -1.31 -0.54 -2.63
C ALA A 37 0.23 -0.48 -2.64
N VAL A 38 0.89 -1.45 -3.27
CA VAL A 38 2.36 -1.46 -3.43
C VAL A 38 2.80 -0.29 -4.30
N MET A 39 2.18 -0.09 -5.47
CA MET A 39 2.52 1.02 -6.37
C MET A 39 2.36 2.39 -5.69
N ILE A 40 1.29 2.58 -4.90
CA ILE A 40 1.07 3.80 -4.12
C ILE A 40 2.17 3.98 -3.08
N ARG A 41 2.52 2.92 -2.32
CA ARG A 41 3.57 2.98 -1.30
C ARG A 41 4.92 3.35 -1.91
N GLU A 42 5.29 2.73 -3.01
CA GLU A 42 6.54 3.02 -3.71
C GLU A 42 6.56 4.44 -4.29
N HIS A 43 5.46 4.90 -4.87
CA HIS A 43 5.34 6.26 -5.37
C HIS A 43 5.49 7.29 -4.24
N CYS A 44 4.77 7.10 -3.14
CA CYS A 44 4.88 7.97 -1.98
C CYS A 44 6.29 7.96 -1.38
N ALA A 45 6.94 6.79 -1.30
CA ALA A 45 8.33 6.70 -0.84
C ALA A 45 9.29 7.49 -1.74
N ARG A 46 9.13 7.43 -3.07
CA ARG A 46 9.95 8.18 -4.02
C ARG A 46 9.71 9.70 -3.96
N VAL A 47 8.47 10.11 -3.75
CA VAL A 47 8.07 11.53 -3.70
C VAL A 47 8.27 12.13 -2.30
N GLY A 48 8.53 11.31 -1.28
CA GLY A 48 8.69 11.75 0.11
C GLY A 48 7.37 12.03 0.83
N ILE A 49 6.26 11.43 0.37
CA ILE A 49 4.96 11.54 1.03
C ILE A 49 4.90 10.49 2.15
N PRO A 50 4.79 10.90 3.43
CA PRO A 50 4.68 9.96 4.53
C PRO A 50 3.31 9.27 4.50
N ILE A 51 3.31 7.94 4.39
CA ILE A 51 2.11 7.13 4.63
C ILE A 51 2.14 6.68 6.09
N GLU A 52 1.24 7.21 6.92
CA GLU A 52 1.06 6.75 8.29
C GLU A 52 0.42 5.36 8.29
N ASP A 53 1.24 4.32 8.43
CA ASP A 53 0.74 2.98 8.73
C ASP A 53 0.27 2.95 10.18
N LYS A 54 -1.03 3.21 10.39
CA LYS A 54 -1.69 3.21 11.71
C LYS A 54 -1.78 1.80 12.36
N GLN A 55 -1.01 0.82 11.89
CA GLN A 55 -0.88 -0.52 12.45
C GLN A 55 0.57 -0.84 12.84
N ALA A 56 1.23 0.06 13.57
CA ALA A 56 2.30 -0.36 14.45
C ALA A 56 1.68 -0.81 15.80
N PRO A 57 1.82 -2.09 16.21
CA PRO A 57 1.74 -2.41 17.62
C PRO A 57 2.85 -1.62 18.31
N VAL A 58 2.49 -0.83 19.30
CA VAL A 58 3.42 -0.17 20.21
C VAL A 58 4.33 -1.22 20.87
N ALA A 59 5.51 -1.45 20.30
CA ALA A 59 6.56 -2.22 20.96
C ALA A 59 7.95 -1.75 20.55
N ALA A 60 8.63 -1.20 21.57
CA ALA A 60 10.07 -1.03 21.72
C ALA A 60 10.78 0.05 20.86
N LYS A 61 10.81 1.27 21.39
CA LYS A 61 12.07 2.02 21.43
C LYS A 61 12.77 1.72 22.77
N PRO A 62 13.93 1.01 22.79
CA PRO A 62 14.82 1.03 23.94
C PRO A 62 15.87 2.14 23.78
N LYS A 63 16.12 2.84 24.91
CA LYS A 63 17.32 3.60 25.29
C LYS A 63 17.60 4.93 24.57
N SER A 64 17.47 6.02 25.34
CA SER A 64 18.62 6.91 25.51
C SER A 64 18.72 7.38 26.96
N ARG A 65 19.88 7.11 27.55
CA ARG A 65 20.33 7.61 28.85
C ARG A 65 20.46 9.13 28.78
N LYS A 66 19.92 9.84 29.77
CA LYS A 66 20.56 11.03 30.32
C LYS A 66 20.10 11.27 31.75
#